data_AF-X1QEJ7-F1
#
_entry.id   AF-X1QEJ7-F1
#
_cell.length_a   1.000
_cell.length_b   1.000
_cell.length_c   1.000
_cell.angle_alpha   90.00
_cell.angle_beta   90.00
_cell.angle_gamma   90.00
#
_symmetry.space_group_name_H-M   'P 1'
#
loop_
_entity.id
_entity.type
_entity.pdbx_description
1 polymer ?
#
loop_
_entity_poly.entity_id
_entity_poly.type
_entity_poly.pdbx_seq_one_letter_code
_entity_poly.pdbx_strand_id
1 'polypeptide(L)'
;GIKISAKQVKSILERLGFKYKGNIVEVPTFRLDISLPEDLIEEIGRIYGYEKISSVFPVASLIPPKRNFEIFWENCVKDILKEAGFTEVYNYSFIGEKE
;
A
#
# COMPACT_ATOMS: atom_id res chain seq x y z
N GLY A 1 -2.32 -13.06 8.25
CA GLY A 1 -2.05 -12.13 9.38
C GLY A 1 -1.62 -12.91 10.61
N ILE A 2 -1.35 -12.21 11.70
CA ILE A 2 -0.95 -12.81 12.99
C ILE A 2 -2.12 -12.81 13.98
N LYS A 3 -2.10 -13.70 14.97
CA LYS A 3 -3.07 -13.68 16.07
C LYS A 3 -2.52 -12.86 17.22
N ILE A 4 -3.25 -11.81 17.62
CA ILE A 4 -2.96 -11.00 18.81
C ILE A 4 -4.00 -11.34 19.87
N SER A 5 -3.59 -11.54 21.11
CA SER A 5 -4.53 -11.92 22.18
C SER A 5 -5.47 -10.76 22.53
N ALA A 6 -6.72 -11.06 22.89
CA ALA A 6 -7.71 -10.04 23.29
C ALA A 6 -7.21 -9.17 24.46
N LYS A 7 -6.43 -9.75 25.40
CA LYS A 7 -5.81 -9.01 26.51
C LYS A 7 -4.81 -7.96 26.02
N GLN A 8 -3.99 -8.31 25.02
CA GLN A 8 -3.03 -7.36 24.43
C GLN A 8 -3.74 -6.27 23.64
N VAL A 9 -4.74 -6.63 22.82
CA VAL A 9 -5.55 -5.66 22.07
C VAL A 9 -6.20 -4.65 23.02
N LYS A 10 -6.86 -5.13 24.08
CA LYS A 10 -7.47 -4.28 25.10
C LYS A 10 -6.44 -3.33 25.72
N SER A 11 -5.29 -3.85 26.13
CA SER A 11 -4.22 -3.04 26.73
C SER A 11 -3.70 -1.95 25.78
N ILE A 12 -3.59 -2.24 24.49
CA ILE A 12 -3.17 -1.27 23.47
C ILE A 12 -4.20 -0.15 23.33
N LEU A 13 -5.48 -0.52 23.13
CA LEU A 13 -6.56 0.44 22.95
C LEU A 13 -6.74 1.34 24.19
N GLU A 14 -6.67 0.78 25.39
CA GLU A 14 -6.74 1.55 26.64
C GLU A 14 -5.58 2.55 26.77
N ARG A 15 -4.35 2.16 26.38
CA ARG A 15 -3.17 3.05 26.38
C ARG A 15 -3.30 4.21 25.39
N LEU A 16 -4.05 4.02 24.31
CA LEU A 16 -4.33 5.04 23.30
C LEU A 16 -5.53 5.93 23.67
N GLY A 17 -6.18 5.67 24.82
CA GLY A 17 -7.30 6.46 25.32
C GLY A 17 -8.67 6.00 24.82
N PHE A 18 -8.76 4.89 24.10
CA PHE A 18 -10.04 4.29 23.73
C PHE A 18 -10.67 3.59 24.95
N LYS A 19 -11.99 3.72 25.10
CA LYS A 19 -12.72 2.91 26.09
C LYS A 19 -13.27 1.67 25.41
N TYR A 20 -13.13 0.53 26.07
CA TYR A 20 -13.49 -0.76 25.51
C TYR A 20 -14.51 -1.47 26.41
N LYS A 21 -15.71 -1.73 25.88
CA LYS A 21 -16.81 -2.40 26.60
C LYS A 21 -17.42 -3.49 25.73
N GLY A 22 -17.03 -4.74 25.98
CA GLY A 22 -17.48 -5.88 25.17
C GLY A 22 -16.95 -5.78 23.74
N ASN A 23 -17.83 -5.60 22.76
CA ASN A 23 -17.45 -5.43 21.35
C ASN A 23 -17.53 -3.96 20.87
N ILE A 24 -17.77 -3.02 21.78
CA ILE A 24 -17.91 -1.60 21.46
C ILE A 24 -16.64 -0.86 21.92
N VAL A 25 -16.12 -0.01 21.03
CA VAL A 25 -15.00 0.88 21.28
C VAL A 25 -15.53 2.31 21.22
N GLU A 26 -15.36 3.08 22.30
CA GLU A 26 -15.63 4.51 22.29
C GLU A 26 -14.34 5.25 21.91
N VAL A 27 -14.43 6.02 20.82
CA VAL A 27 -13.33 6.81 20.28
C VAL A 27 -13.15 8.08 21.12
N PRO A 28 -11.92 8.41 21.56
CA PRO A 28 -11.68 9.64 22.30
C PRO A 28 -11.81 10.85 21.36
N THR A 29 -12.32 11.97 21.89
CA THR A 29 -12.71 13.15 21.09
C THR A 29 -11.58 13.81 20.29
N PHE A 30 -10.32 13.57 20.66
CA PHE A 30 -9.16 14.11 19.95
C PHE A 30 -8.72 13.25 18.74
N ARG A 31 -9.31 12.07 18.55
CA ARG A 31 -9.02 11.18 17.41
C ARG A 31 -10.05 11.41 16.30
N LEU A 32 -9.68 12.24 15.33
CA LEU A 32 -10.50 12.58 14.16
C LEU A 32 -10.28 11.62 12.97
N ASP A 33 -9.29 10.76 13.09
CA ASP A 33 -8.82 9.79 12.11
C ASP A 33 -9.40 8.38 12.32
N ILE A 34 -10.31 8.21 13.29
CA ILE A 34 -10.96 6.92 13.58
C ILE A 34 -12.43 7.00 13.21
N SER A 35 -12.81 6.23 12.20
CA SER A 35 -14.17 6.18 11.66
C SER A 35 -14.63 4.77 11.29
N LEU A 36 -13.69 3.88 10.97
CA LEU A 36 -13.93 2.51 10.52
C LEU A 36 -13.24 1.49 11.44
N PRO A 37 -13.67 0.21 11.42
CA PRO A 37 -12.99 -0.85 12.15
C PRO A 37 -11.52 -1.02 11.77
N GLU A 38 -11.16 -0.78 10.50
CA GLU A 38 -9.80 -0.89 9.98
C GLU A 38 -8.85 0.10 10.65
N ASP A 39 -9.31 1.29 11.01
CA ASP A 39 -8.51 2.31 11.69
C ASP A 39 -8.08 1.81 13.09
N LEU A 40 -8.94 1.05 13.77
CA LEU A 40 -8.59 0.39 15.03
C LEU A 40 -7.58 -0.74 14.81
N ILE A 41 -7.72 -1.49 13.72
CA ILE A 41 -6.78 -2.57 13.35
C ILE A 41 -5.39 -1.98 13.06
N GLU A 42 -5.33 -0.83 12.37
CA GLU A 42 -4.09 -0.09 12.13
C GLU A 42 -3.44 0.33 13.45
N GLU A 43 -4.20 0.93 14.37
CA GLU A 43 -3.68 1.37 15.67
C GLU A 43 -3.14 0.20 16.51
N ILE A 44 -3.84 -0.93 16.48
CA ILE A 44 -3.38 -2.16 17.11
C ILE A 44 -2.07 -2.61 16.47
N GLY A 45 -2.00 -2.65 15.14
CA GLY A 45 -0.79 -3.03 14.40
C GLY A 45 0.40 -2.10 14.68
N ARG A 46 0.16 -0.79 14.68
CA ARG A 46 1.15 0.27 14.89
C ARG A 46 1.80 0.17 16.26
N ILE A 47 0.99 -0.02 17.31
CA ILE A 47 1.50 -0.15 18.68
C ILE A 47 2.06 -1.56 18.96
N TYR A 48 1.51 -2.59 18.33
CA TYR A 48 2.07 -3.94 18.42
C TYR A 48 3.48 -3.99 17.83
N GLY A 49 3.71 -3.29 16.72
CA GLY A 49 4.97 -3.22 15.99
C GLY A 49 4.88 -3.99 14.67
N TYR A 50 5.05 -3.28 13.55
CA TYR A 50 4.97 -3.87 12.21
C TYR A 50 6.07 -4.90 11.95
N GLU A 51 7.23 -4.76 12.59
CA GLU A 51 8.34 -5.70 12.52
C GLU A 51 7.98 -7.09 13.06
N LYS A 52 6.95 -7.18 13.92
CA LYS A 52 6.49 -8.46 14.49
C LYS A 52 5.44 -9.14 13.61
N ILE A 53 4.94 -8.47 12.57
CA ILE A 53 3.97 -9.03 11.63
C ILE A 53 4.78 -9.78 10.55
N SER A 54 4.67 -11.11 10.52
CA SER A 54 5.41 -11.91 9.54
C SER A 54 5.01 -11.53 8.11
N SER A 55 6.00 -11.20 7.29
CA SER A 55 5.81 -11.02 5.85
C SER A 55 5.47 -12.36 5.22
N VAL A 56 4.35 -12.41 4.52
CA VAL A 56 3.89 -13.59 3.78
C VAL A 56 3.57 -13.17 2.36
N PHE A 57 3.98 -13.98 1.38
CA PHE A 57 3.59 -13.71 0.00
C PHE A 57 2.07 -13.81 -0.14
N PRO A 58 1.44 -12.91 -0.90
CA PRO A 58 0.02 -13.03 -1.19
C PRO A 58 -0.23 -14.32 -1.97
N VAL A 59 -1.24 -15.07 -1.56
CA VAL A 59 -1.70 -16.25 -2.30
C VAL A 59 -2.68 -15.75 -3.37
N ALA A 60 -2.30 -15.89 -4.63
CA ALA A 60 -3.11 -15.48 -5.77
C ALA A 60 -3.06 -16.53 -6.87
N SER A 61 -4.11 -16.57 -7.70
CA SER A 61 -4.11 -17.41 -8.91
C SER A 61 -3.25 -16.76 -9.98
N LEU A 62 -2.39 -17.54 -10.63
CA LEU A 62 -1.60 -17.11 -11.78
C LEU A 62 -2.49 -17.12 -13.02
N ILE A 63 -3.04 -15.95 -13.35
CA ILE A 63 -3.87 -15.74 -14.54
C ILE A 63 -3.03 -14.95 -15.55
N PRO A 64 -2.81 -15.47 -16.78
CA PRO A 64 -2.12 -14.71 -17.81
C PRO A 64 -2.81 -13.37 -18.06
N PRO A 65 -2.10 -12.23 -17.97
CA PRO A 65 -2.71 -10.94 -18.26
C PRO A 65 -3.01 -10.83 -19.75
N LYS A 66 -4.03 -10.02 -20.10
CA LYS A 66 -4.23 -9.62 -21.49
C LYS A 66 -3.00 -8.84 -21.96
N ARG A 67 -2.49 -9.18 -23.14
CA ARG A 67 -1.37 -8.44 -23.74
C ARG A 67 -1.77 -6.98 -23.97
N ASN A 68 -0.93 -6.06 -23.50
CA ASN A 68 -1.02 -4.66 -23.91
C ASN A 68 -0.29 -4.50 -25.26
N PHE A 69 -1.05 -4.25 -26.33
CA PHE A 69 -0.49 -4.11 -27.68
C PHE A 69 0.28 -2.80 -27.88
N GLU A 70 -0.04 -1.74 -27.15
CA GLU A 70 0.66 -0.45 -27.24
C GLU A 70 2.09 -0.61 -26.73
N ILE A 71 2.25 -1.16 -25.53
CA ILE A 71 3.58 -1.46 -24.95
C ILE A 71 4.36 -2.43 -25.84
N PHE A 72 3.67 -3.44 -26.39
CA PHE A 72 4.33 -4.40 -27.26
C PHE A 72 4.94 -3.73 -28.50
N TRP A 73 4.16 -2.94 -29.22
CA TRP A 73 4.63 -2.28 -30.43
C TRP A 73 5.64 -1.17 -30.13
N GLU A 74 5.46 -0.43 -29.04
CA GLU A 74 6.46 0.54 -28.56
C GLU A 74 7.82 -0.13 -28.37
N ASN A 75 7.88 -1.26 -27.65
CA ASN A 75 9.11 -1.98 -27.43
C ASN A 75 9.72 -2.50 -28.74
N CYS A 76 8.90 -3.05 -29.65
CA CYS A 76 9.39 -3.48 -30.97
C CYS A 76 10.03 -2.33 -31.75
N VAL A 77 9.44 -1.14 -31.74
CA VAL A 77 10.00 0.02 -32.44
C VAL A 77 11.29 0.48 -31.77
N LYS A 78 11.34 0.51 -30.43
CA LYS A 78 12.57 0.84 -29.69
C LYS A 78 13.71 -0.12 -30.00
N ASP A 79 13.43 -1.42 -30.05
CA ASP A 79 14.43 -2.43 -30.42
C ASP A 79 14.97 -2.19 -31.82
N ILE A 80 14.10 -1.90 -32.80
CA ILE A 80 14.53 -1.58 -34.17
C ILE A 80 15.41 -0.32 -34.21
N LEU A 81 15.02 0.75 -33.51
CA LEU A 81 15.78 1.99 -33.47
C LEU A 81 17.15 1.81 -32.81
N LYS A 82 17.21 1.01 -31.75
CA LYS A 82 18.46 0.62 -31.10
C LYS A 82 19.39 -0.10 -32.08
N GLU A 83 18.90 -1.10 -32.80
CA GLU A 83 19.70 -1.83 -33.79
C GLU A 83 20.11 -0.95 -34.99
N ALA A 84 19.37 0.13 -35.24
CA ALA A 84 19.73 1.16 -36.21
C ALA A 84 20.75 2.19 -35.66
N GLY A 85 21.23 2.04 -34.43
CA GLY A 85 22.26 2.91 -33.82
C GLY A 85 21.73 4.14 -33.09
N PHE A 86 20.41 4.24 -32.85
CA PHE A 86 19.82 5.33 -32.07
C PHE A 86 19.95 5.07 -30.56
N THR A 87 19.95 6.16 -29.78
CA THR A 87 19.93 6.13 -28.32
C THR A 87 18.64 6.76 -27.80
N GLU A 88 17.91 6.06 -26.94
CA GLU A 88 16.72 6.59 -26.29
C GLU A 88 17.12 7.64 -25.23
N VAL A 89 16.40 8.76 -25.21
CA VAL A 89 16.58 9.85 -24.24
C VAL A 89 15.23 10.26 -23.65
N TYR A 90 15.23 10.62 -22.36
CA TYR A 90 14.06 11.15 -21.67
C TYR A 90 14.26 12.64 -21.43
N ASN A 91 13.39 13.45 -22.03
CA ASN A 91 13.41 14.90 -21.92
C ASN A 91 12.24 15.41 -21.09
N TYR A 92 12.27 16.69 -20.73
CA TYR A 92 11.15 17.33 -20.05
C TYR A 92 9.88 17.31 -20.91
N SER A 93 8.74 17.02 -20.29
CA SER A 93 7.43 17.04 -20.96
C SER A 93 6.98 18.46 -21.34
N PHE A 94 7.54 19.48 -20.69
CA PHE A 94 7.32 20.88 -21.01
C PHE A 94 8.63 21.51 -21.46
N ILE A 95 8.55 22.25 -22.56
CA ILE A 95 9.62 23.13 -23.04
C ILE A 95 9.16 24.58 -22.93
N GLY A 96 10.11 25.51 -22.87
CA GLY A 96 9.78 26.93 -22.82
C GLY A 96 9.17 27.42 -24.13
N GLU A 97 8.29 28.43 -24.08
CA GLU A 97 7.61 29.00 -25.26
C GLU A 97 8.56 29.57 -26.34
N LYS A 98 9.84 29.78 -25.99
CA LYS A 98 10.88 30.31 -26.89
C LYS A 98 11.84 29.24 -27.43
N GLU A 99 11.61 27.96 -27.14
CA GLU A 99 12.28 26.83 -27.78
C GLU A 99 11.45 26.28 -28.95
#